data_AF-A0A5B0RPP3-F1
#
_entry.id   AF-A0A5B0RPP3-F1
#
_cell.length_a   1.000
_cell.length_b   1.000
_cell.length_c   1.000
_cell.angle_alpha   90.00
_cell.angle_beta   90.00
_cell.angle_gamma   90.00
#
_symmetry.space_group_name_H-M   'P 1'
#
loop_
_entity.id
_entity.type
_entity.pdbx_description
1 polymer ?
#
loop_
_entity_poly.entity_id
_entity_poly.type
_entity_poly.pdbx_seq_one_letter_code
_entity_poly.pdbx_strand_id
1 'polypeptide(L)'
;MLQTLRPGIRSMLARSVQRKTYATAGGDALGEAFVKEREAIKSHAASSSELWRKITYYVAFPSIVLALVNAYNLAKEHEHHLEHIKEENGGELPERIHYDYLNIRNKSFPWGNYIVLFRSTSSIPLISSFNSNKFLFKVR
;
A
#
# COMPACT_ATOMS: atom_id res chain seq x y z
N MET A 1 -63.80 -55.69 4.14
CA MET A 1 -63.19 -54.34 4.06
C MET A 1 -62.00 -54.34 5.02
N LEU A 2 -60.85 -54.88 4.58
CA LEU A 2 -59.66 -54.10 4.25
C LEU A 2 -59.23 -53.15 5.36
N GLN A 3 -58.19 -53.52 6.11
CA GLN A 3 -56.97 -52.71 6.19
C GLN A 3 -55.83 -53.51 6.83
N THR A 4 -54.82 -53.78 6.00
CA THR A 4 -53.57 -54.46 6.29
C THR A 4 -52.61 -53.54 7.02
N LEU A 5 -52.05 -53.96 8.16
CA LEU A 5 -50.89 -53.29 8.75
C LEU A 5 -49.74 -54.30 8.85
N ARG A 6 -48.96 -54.38 7.76
CA ARG A 6 -47.60 -54.91 7.78
C ARG A 6 -46.70 -53.87 8.48
N PRO A 7 -45.94 -54.20 9.53
CA PRO A 7 -44.86 -53.34 9.97
C PRO A 7 -43.74 -53.43 8.93
N GLY A 8 -43.57 -52.36 8.15
CA GLY A 8 -42.41 -52.22 7.27
C GLY A 8 -41.15 -52.07 8.12
N ILE A 9 -40.32 -53.12 8.13
CA ILE A 9 -38.94 -53.02 8.61
C ILE A 9 -38.23 -52.11 7.62
N ARG A 10 -38.10 -50.82 7.97
CA ARG A 10 -37.20 -49.90 7.27
C ARG A 10 -35.78 -50.35 7.62
N SER A 11 -35.18 -51.17 6.76
CA SER A 11 -33.74 -51.42 6.84
C SER A 11 -33.03 -50.09 6.57
N MET A 12 -32.65 -49.40 7.65
CA MET A 12 -31.63 -48.38 7.54
C MET A 12 -30.32 -49.11 7.23
N LEU A 13 -30.05 -49.34 5.94
CA LEU A 13 -28.67 -49.49 5.48
C LEU A 13 -28.00 -48.13 5.72
N ALA A 14 -27.54 -47.91 6.95
CA ALA A 14 -26.55 -46.91 7.23
C ALA A 14 -25.34 -47.28 6.37
N ARG A 15 -25.23 -46.65 5.19
CA ARG A 15 -24.01 -46.69 4.40
C ARG A 15 -22.94 -46.11 5.32
N SER A 16 -22.16 -46.97 5.95
CA SER A 16 -20.97 -46.57 6.69
C SER A 16 -20.07 -45.90 5.67
N VAL A 17 -20.17 -44.59 5.55
CA VAL A 17 -19.15 -43.79 4.86
C VAL A 17 -17.91 -44.04 5.69
N GLN A 18 -17.06 -44.95 5.21
CA GLN A 18 -15.70 -45.12 5.69
C GLN A 18 -15.03 -43.77 5.49
N ARG A 19 -15.09 -42.94 6.53
CA ARG A 19 -14.37 -41.67 6.59
C ARG A 19 -12.90 -42.08 6.52
N LYS A 20 -12.27 -41.89 5.36
CA LYS A 20 -10.84 -42.16 5.19
C LYS A 20 -10.11 -41.25 6.17
N THR A 21 -9.79 -41.79 7.34
CA THR A 21 -8.82 -41.18 8.24
C THR A 21 -7.49 -41.38 7.54
N TYR A 22 -6.93 -40.30 7.01
CA TYR A 22 -5.53 -40.28 6.63
C TYR A 22 -4.74 -40.43 7.93
N ALA A 23 -4.49 -41.68 8.32
CA ALA A 23 -3.46 -41.98 9.29
C ALA A 23 -2.16 -41.52 8.64
N THR A 24 -1.61 -40.40 9.11
CA THR A 24 -0.24 -40.04 8.82
C THR A 24 0.60 -41.22 9.27
N ALA A 25 1.18 -41.94 8.32
CA ALA A 25 2.06 -43.07 8.61
C ALA A 25 3.29 -42.51 9.33
N GLY A 26 3.22 -42.56 10.65
CA GLY A 26 4.22 -42.05 11.59
C GLY A 26 3.51 -41.55 12.84
N GLY A 27 3.31 -42.48 13.76
CA GLY A 27 2.78 -42.23 15.10
C GLY A 27 3.67 -41.29 15.91
N ASP A 28 3.26 -41.06 17.16
CA ASP A 28 3.83 -40.23 18.23
C ASP A 28 5.26 -39.65 18.03
N ALA A 29 6.22 -40.41 17.51
CA ALA A 29 7.54 -39.94 17.09
C ALA A 29 7.55 -38.81 16.01
N LEU A 30 6.67 -38.83 15.00
CA LEU A 30 6.56 -37.69 14.05
C LEU A 30 5.88 -36.48 14.71
N GLY A 31 4.95 -36.72 15.64
CA GLY A 31 4.31 -35.67 16.44
C GLY A 31 5.31 -34.99 17.38
N GLU A 32 6.14 -35.78 18.07
CA GLU A 32 7.21 -35.32 18.94
C GLU A 32 8.28 -34.54 18.16
N ALA A 33 8.71 -35.07 17.00
CA ALA A 33 9.63 -34.36 16.11
C ALA A 33 9.06 -33.01 15.66
N PHE A 34 7.78 -32.96 15.27
CA PHE A 34 7.11 -31.71 14.88
C PHE A 34 6.97 -30.73 16.04
N VAL A 35 6.65 -31.19 17.25
CA VAL A 35 6.59 -30.34 18.45
C VAL A 35 7.97 -29.76 18.76
N LYS A 36 9.02 -30.58 18.71
CA LYS A 36 10.41 -30.15 18.91
C LYS A 36 10.86 -29.13 17.87
N GLU A 37 10.51 -29.31 16.59
CA GLU A 37 10.78 -28.33 15.54
C GLU A 37 10.07 -27.00 15.81
N ARG A 38 8.81 -27.04 16.25
CA ARG A 38 8.05 -25.83 16.59
C ARG A 38 8.64 -25.09 17.78
N GLU A 39 9.11 -25.81 18.80
CA GLU A 39 9.80 -25.21 19.95
C GLU A 39 11.13 -24.58 19.54
N ALA A 40 11.90 -25.25 18.68
CA ALA A 40 13.13 -24.70 18.10
C ALA A 40 12.87 -23.44 17.25
N ILE A 41 11.80 -23.42 16.46
CA ILE A 41 11.39 -22.23 15.70
C ILE A 41 10.96 -21.10 16.65
N LYS A 42 10.21 -21.41 17.72
CA LYS A 42 9.79 -20.42 18.71
C LYS A 42 10.99 -19.80 19.44
N SER A 43 11.95 -20.61 19.87
CA SER A 43 13.16 -20.10 20.54
C SER A 43 14.03 -19.27 19.60
N HIS A 44 14.19 -19.70 18.34
CA HIS A 44 14.90 -18.95 17.32
C HIS A 44 14.18 -17.64 16.94
N ALA A 45 12.85 -17.64 16.89
CA ALA A 45 12.06 -16.44 16.64
C ALA A 45 12.17 -15.44 17.80
N ALA A 46 12.16 -15.94 19.05
CA ALA A 46 12.36 -15.10 20.23
C ALA A 46 13.72 -14.38 20.17
N SER A 47 14.82 -15.12 19.94
CA SER A 47 16.15 -14.51 19.83
C SER A 47 16.28 -13.54 18.66
N SER A 48 15.67 -13.87 17.52
CA SER A 48 15.70 -13.00 16.33
C SER A 48 14.92 -11.72 16.56
N SER A 49 13.75 -11.79 17.21
CA SER A 49 12.93 -10.62 17.51
C SER A 49 13.62 -9.64 18.46
N GLU A 50 14.37 -10.15 19.45
CA GLU A 50 15.13 -9.31 20.37
C GLU A 50 16.29 -8.61 19.67
N LEU A 51 16.97 -9.29 18.74
CA LEU A 51 18.03 -8.70 17.93
C LEU A 51 17.50 -7.56 17.07
N TRP A 52 16.40 -7.77 16.35
CA TRP A 52 15.77 -6.72 15.54
C TRP A 52 15.32 -5.53 16.36
N ARG A 53 14.73 -5.78 17.55
CA ARG A 53 14.35 -4.72 18.49
C ARG A 53 15.55 -3.86 18.86
N LYS A 54 16.70 -4.47 19.18
CA LYS A 54 17.93 -3.74 19.51
C LYS A 54 18.44 -2.94 18.31
N ILE A 55 18.47 -3.52 17.11
CA ILE A 55 18.92 -2.82 15.90
C ILE A 55 18.04 -1.59 15.62
N THR A 56 16.72 -1.72 15.73
CA THR A 56 15.82 -0.57 15.57
C THR A 56 16.17 0.53 16.57
N TYR A 57 16.29 0.22 17.87
CA TYR A 57 16.59 1.22 18.89
C TYR A 57 17.98 1.85 18.79
N TYR A 58 19.01 1.05 18.53
CA TYR A 58 20.40 1.52 18.57
C TYR A 58 20.91 2.04 17.22
N VAL A 59 20.29 1.65 16.10
CA VAL A 59 20.75 2.04 14.76
C VAL A 59 19.71 2.90 14.05
N ALA A 60 18.45 2.45 14.00
CA ALA A 60 17.42 3.16 13.23
C ALA A 60 17.02 4.50 13.86
N PHE A 61 16.85 4.58 15.18
CA PHE A 61 16.53 5.87 15.80
C PHE A 61 17.64 6.92 15.64
N PRO A 62 18.93 6.62 15.92
CA PRO A 62 20.00 7.58 15.69
C PRO A 62 20.15 7.98 14.22
N SER A 63 19.98 7.04 13.27
CA SER A 63 20.07 7.37 11.84
C SER A 63 18.93 8.27 11.39
N ILE A 64 17.71 8.06 11.89
CA ILE A 64 16.57 8.94 11.62
C ILE A 64 16.81 10.33 12.19
N VAL A 65 17.35 10.45 13.41
CA VAL A 65 17.65 11.76 14.02
C VAL A 65 18.67 12.52 13.17
N LEU A 66 19.74 11.85 12.71
CA LEU A 66 20.72 12.47 11.82
C LEU A 66 20.11 12.90 10.48
N ALA A 67 19.27 12.05 9.89
CA ALA A 67 18.57 12.37 8.65
C ALA A 67 17.60 13.56 8.81
N LEU A 68 16.90 13.65 9.95
CA LEU A 68 16.01 14.77 10.26
C LEU A 68 16.76 16.09 10.39
N VAL A 69 17.92 16.10 11.07
CA VAL A 69 18.75 17.30 11.18
C VAL A 69 19.25 17.75 9.81
N ASN A 70 19.69 16.81 8.96
CA ASN A 70 20.13 17.13 7.60
C ASN A 70 18.97 17.70 6.76
N ALA A 71 17.81 17.03 6.78
CA ALA A 71 16.63 17.46 6.04
C ALA A 71 16.14 18.85 6.52
N TYR A 72 16.22 19.13 7.82
CA TYR A 72 15.86 20.43 8.38
C TYR A 72 16.79 21.55 7.89
N ASN A 73 18.10 21.30 7.87
CA ASN A 73 19.06 22.27 7.36
C ASN A 73 18.84 22.53 5.86
N LEU A 74 18.61 21.48 5.08
CA LEU A 74 18.33 21.60 3.65
C LEU A 74 17.01 22.34 3.38
N ALA A 75 15.98 22.11 4.22
CA ALA A 75 14.72 22.85 4.13
C ALA A 75 14.92 24.34 4.39
N LYS A 76 15.71 24.71 5.40
CA LYS A 76 16.06 26.11 5.68
C LYS A 76 16.83 26.78 4.55
N GLU A 77 17.82 26.09 3.98
CA GLU A 77 18.55 26.59 2.81
C GLU A 77 17.61 26.81 1.62
N HIS A 78 16.64 25.91 1.44
CA HIS A 78 15.63 26.06 0.40
C HIS A 78 14.71 27.26 0.65
N GLU A 79 14.28 27.50 1.90
CA GLU A 79 13.49 28.68 2.29
C GLU A 79 14.26 29.98 1.98
N HIS A 80 15.53 30.05 2.37
CA HIS A 80 16.37 31.22 2.14
C HIS A 80 16.63 31.46 0.64
N HIS A 81 16.83 30.40 -0.15
CA HIS A 81 16.95 30.52 -1.61
C HIS A 81 15.65 31.05 -2.25
N LEU A 82 14.49 30.60 -1.77
CA LEU A 82 13.20 31.10 -2.23
C LEU A 82 12.98 32.58 -1.84
N GLU A 83 13.45 33.00 -0.68
CA GLU A 83 13.41 34.41 -0.25
C GLU A 83 14.31 35.29 -1.11
N HIS A 84 15.55 34.88 -1.37
CA HIS A 84 16.44 35.61 -2.28
C HIS A 84 15.87 35.73 -3.69
N ILE A 85 15.29 34.67 -4.25
CA ILE A 85 14.63 34.74 -5.56
C ILE A 85 13.47 35.74 -5.53
N LYS A 86 12.70 35.82 -4.44
CA LYS A 86 11.61 36.81 -4.33
C LYS A 86 12.15 38.23 -4.22
N GLU A 87 13.22 38.44 -3.45
CA GLU A 87 13.84 39.76 -3.27
C GLU A 87 14.46 40.28 -4.57
N GLU A 88 15.20 39.44 -5.31
CA GLU A 88 15.80 39.79 -6.60
C GLU A 88 14.76 40.14 -7.68
N ASN A 89 13.56 39.58 -7.58
CA ASN A 89 12.45 39.80 -8.52
C ASN A 89 11.41 40.82 -8.00
N GLY A 90 11.75 41.64 -7.00
CA GLY A 90 10.91 42.78 -6.57
C GLY A 90 9.72 42.40 -5.68
N GLY A 91 9.76 41.25 -5.02
CA GLY A 91 8.74 40.77 -4.07
C GLY A 91 7.77 39.73 -4.66
N GLU A 92 7.85 39.44 -5.95
CA GLU A 92 7.06 38.40 -6.62
C GLU A 92 7.93 37.23 -7.06
N LEU A 93 7.40 36.01 -7.00
CA LEU A 93 8.09 34.85 -7.56
C LEU A 93 8.16 35.02 -9.09
N PRO A 94 9.32 34.76 -9.72
CA PRO A 94 9.48 34.97 -11.14
C PRO A 94 8.44 34.16 -11.92
N GLU A 95 7.85 34.78 -12.94
CA GLU A 95 6.94 34.08 -13.84
C GLU A 95 7.69 32.92 -14.49
N ARG A 96 7.22 31.69 -14.22
CA ARG A 96 7.88 30.50 -14.75
C ARG A 96 7.68 30.45 -16.25
N ILE A 97 8.77 30.46 -17.01
CA ILE A 97 8.72 30.27 -18.46
C ILE A 97 7.97 28.98 -18.81
N HIS A 98 6.88 29.15 -19.55
CA HIS A 98 6.02 28.06 -19.98
C HIS A 98 6.56 27.46 -21.27
N TYR A 99 7.10 26.24 -21.19
CA TYR A 99 7.40 25.46 -22.37
C TYR A 99 6.16 24.70 -22.83
N ASP A 100 6.00 24.52 -24.14
CA ASP A 100 4.84 23.86 -24.76
C ASP A 100 4.60 22.41 -24.31
N TYR A 101 5.65 21.74 -23.82
CA TYR A 101 5.57 20.38 -23.29
C TYR A 101 5.17 20.31 -21.80
N LEU A 102 5.21 21.43 -21.07
CA LEU A 102 4.82 21.48 -19.67
C LEU A 102 3.31 21.66 -19.55
N ASN A 103 2.71 21.02 -18.54
CA ASN A 103 1.31 21.23 -18.17
C ASN A 103 0.29 20.87 -19.29
N ILE A 104 0.66 20.03 -20.26
CA ILE A 104 -0.25 19.56 -21.32
C ILE A 104 -1.43 18.79 -20.72
N ARG A 105 -2.65 19.12 -21.15
CA ARG A 105 -3.87 18.39 -20.77
C ARG A 105 -4.75 18.11 -21.97
N ASN A 106 -5.02 16.82 -22.22
CA ASN A 106 -5.89 16.36 -23.30
C ASN A 106 -7.34 16.10 -22.85
N LYS A 107 -7.55 15.80 -21.56
CA LYS A 107 -8.86 15.49 -20.96
C LYS A 107 -8.96 16.15 -19.58
N SER A 108 -10.18 16.47 -19.16
CA SER A 108 -10.46 17.00 -17.82
C SER A 108 -10.27 15.91 -16.76
N PHE A 109 -9.77 16.31 -15.58
CA PHE A 109 -9.68 15.40 -14.43
C PHE A 109 -11.07 15.15 -13.81
N PRO A 110 -11.30 13.99 -13.17
CA PRO A 110 -12.60 13.62 -12.63
C PRO A 110 -13.07 14.43 -11.40
N TRP A 111 -12.19 15.22 -10.77
CA TRP A 111 -12.52 16.12 -9.64
C TRP A 111 -12.59 17.61 -10.02
N GLY A 112 -12.49 17.94 -11.31
CA GLY A 112 -12.77 19.29 -11.81
C GLY A 112 -11.56 20.18 -12.13
N ASN A 113 -11.83 21.26 -12.86
CA ASN A 113 -10.99 22.42 -13.19
C ASN A 113 -9.55 22.18 -13.66
N TYR A 114 -9.26 21.06 -14.32
CA TYR A 114 -7.91 20.77 -14.83
C TYR A 114 -6.83 20.92 -13.74
N ILE A 115 -7.19 20.85 -12.46
CA ILE A 115 -6.26 21.00 -11.35
C ILE A 115 -5.65 19.63 -11.03
N VAL A 116 -4.33 19.59 -10.90
CA VAL A 116 -3.65 18.39 -10.38
C VAL A 116 -4.01 18.22 -8.91
N LEU A 117 -4.03 16.97 -8.43
CA LEU A 117 -4.47 16.62 -7.07
C LEU A 117 -3.69 17.39 -5.98
N PHE A 118 -2.37 17.53 -6.15
CA PHE A 118 -1.50 18.31 -5.28
C PHE A 118 -1.02 19.56 -6.01
N ARG A 119 -1.89 20.57 -6.13
CA ARG A 119 -1.54 21.87 -6.71
C ARG A 119 -1.24 22.90 -5.62
N SER A 120 -0.05 23.49 -5.64
CA SER A 120 0.23 24.77 -4.98
C SER A 120 0.06 25.92 -5.98
N THR A 121 -0.51 27.04 -5.54
CA THR A 121 -0.79 28.21 -6.39
C THR A 121 0.48 28.89 -6.90
N SER A 122 1.56 28.86 -6.12
CA SER A 122 2.85 29.46 -6.47
C SER A 122 3.67 28.63 -7.44
N SER A 123 3.40 27.33 -7.56
CA SER A 123 4.22 26.41 -8.37
C SER A 123 3.63 26.10 -9.74
N ILE A 124 2.31 26.01 -9.86
CA ILE A 124 1.62 25.65 -11.10
C ILE A 124 0.53 26.68 -11.38
N PRO A 125 0.71 27.57 -12.38
CA PRO A 125 -0.32 28.54 -12.72
C PRO A 125 -1.53 27.86 -13.38
N LEU A 126 -2.68 28.54 -13.33
CA LEU A 126 -3.90 28.07 -13.98
C LEU A 126 -3.75 28.25 -15.49
N ILE A 127 -4.13 27.23 -16.25
CA ILE A 127 -4.22 27.35 -17.71
C ILE A 127 -5.48 28.13 -18.03
N SER A 128 -5.34 29.32 -18.62
CA SER A 128 -6.45 30.18 -19.08
C SER A 128 -7.05 29.74 -20.42
N SER A 129 -6.43 28.78 -21.13
CA SER A 129 -6.79 28.40 -22.50
C SER A 129 -6.87 26.89 -22.67
N PHE A 130 -8.04 26.31 -22.42
CA PHE A 130 -8.44 25.06 -23.06
C PHE A 130 -9.14 25.43 -24.37
N ASN A 131 -8.42 25.32 -25.50
CA ASN A 131 -9.02 25.49 -26.81
C ASN A 131 -9.80 24.22 -27.20
N SER A 132 -11.07 24.18 -26.79
CA SER A 132 -12.01 23.09 -27.05
C SER A 132 -12.18 22.73 -28.54
N ASN A 133 -11.79 23.63 -29.46
CA ASN A 133 -12.00 23.46 -30.90
C ASN A 133 -10.99 22.51 -31.58
N LYS A 134 -9.92 22.09 -30.90
CA LYS A 134 -8.90 21.20 -31.48
C LYS A 134 -9.26 19.70 -31.42
N PHE A 135 -10.24 19.32 -30.60
CA PHE A 135 -10.62 17.90 -30.38
C PHE A 135 -12.03 17.54 -30.90
N LEU A 136 -12.82 18.51 -31.34
CA LEU A 136 -14.20 18.29 -31.81
C LEU A 136 -14.33 17.85 -33.28
N PHE A 137 -13.22 17.56 -34.00
CA PHE A 137 -13.24 17.20 -35.43
C PHE A 137 -12.64 15.81 -35.77
N LYS A 138 -12.63 14.85 -34.83
CA LYS A 138 -12.17 13.48 -35.12
C LYS A 138 -13.15 12.37 -34.71
N VAL A 139 -14.45 12.66 -34.71
CA VAL A 139 -15.50 11.63 -34.75
C VAL A 139 -16.63 12.14 -35.64
N ARG A 140 -16.45 12.00 -36.95
CA ARG A 140 -17.52 11.85 -37.93
C ARG A 140 -17.03 10.91 -39.01
#